data_AF-A0A656K0W8-F1
#
_entry.id   AF-A0A656K0W8-F1
#
_cell.length_a   1.000
_cell.length_b   1.000
_cell.length_c   1.000
_cell.angle_alpha   90.00
_cell.angle_beta   90.00
_cell.angle_gamma   90.00
#
_symmetry.space_group_name_H-M   'P 1'
#
loop_
_entity.id
_entity.type
_entity.pdbx_description
1 polymer ?
#
loop_
_entity_poly.entity_id
_entity_poly.type
_entity_poly.pdbx_seq_one_letter_code
_entity_poly.pdbx_strand_id
1 'polypeptide(L)'
;NRLKHGHSELPALQQRAGVADQQLSEQRSALELLYREADCEVEAVTEQVQILGSLLQDNRKQQRAFEELTRLWASQQDLDRQLADLTQQQQSAQQQREQLNSEGLRVRDELTVAEQTLTVTRQLLERQRLARSASVEELRVQLQDDQPCPVCGSVEHPWHQPEALLESLTQHDDNEQASAQKAVDLLTEQRNQLREQVGGVIA
;
A
#
# COMPACT_ATOMS: atom_id res chain seq x y z
N ASN A 1 -78.31 65.48 -7.33
CA ASN A 1 -77.87 66.17 -8.57
C ASN A 1 -76.71 65.42 -9.27
N ARG A 2 -76.85 64.09 -9.47
CA ARG A 2 -75.82 63.25 -10.11
C ARG A 2 -76.04 63.05 -11.61
N LEU A 3 -77.30 63.02 -12.05
CA LEU A 3 -77.68 62.86 -13.46
C LEU A 3 -77.27 64.04 -14.35
N LYS A 4 -77.33 65.27 -13.84
CA LYS A 4 -76.86 66.47 -14.57
C LYS A 4 -75.34 66.49 -14.73
N HIS A 5 -74.61 66.04 -13.71
CA HIS A 5 -73.15 65.91 -13.76
C HIS A 5 -72.71 64.81 -14.73
N GLY A 6 -73.39 63.66 -14.70
CA GLY A 6 -73.20 62.59 -15.69
C GLY A 6 -73.50 63.04 -17.13
N HIS A 7 -74.53 63.87 -17.34
CA HIS A 7 -74.83 64.45 -18.67
C HIS A 7 -73.76 65.43 -19.15
N SER A 8 -73.11 66.18 -18.24
CA SER A 8 -72.01 67.08 -18.63
C SER A 8 -70.68 66.33 -18.88
N GLU A 9 -70.45 65.19 -18.24
CA GLU A 9 -69.22 64.40 -18.39
C GLU A 9 -69.27 63.40 -19.55
N LEU A 10 -70.45 62.91 -19.92
CA LEU A 10 -70.67 61.96 -21.02
C LEU A 10 -70.03 62.39 -22.34
N PRO A 11 -70.18 63.63 -22.83
CA PRO A 11 -69.57 64.07 -24.08
C PRO A 11 -68.04 64.03 -24.03
N ALA A 12 -67.44 64.42 -22.90
CA ALA A 12 -65.98 64.38 -22.72
C ALA A 12 -65.46 62.93 -22.67
N LEU A 13 -66.21 62.02 -22.04
CA LEU A 13 -65.89 60.58 -22.05
C LEU A 13 -66.04 59.97 -23.44
N GLN A 14 -67.08 60.34 -24.19
CA GLN A 14 -67.27 59.90 -25.58
C GLN A 14 -66.15 60.41 -26.48
N GLN A 15 -65.74 61.67 -26.31
CA GLN A 15 -64.63 62.24 -27.06
C GLN A 15 -63.31 61.52 -26.72
N ARG A 16 -63.04 61.24 -25.45
CA ARG A 16 -61.86 60.48 -25.01
C ARG A 16 -61.86 59.04 -25.53
N ALA A 17 -63.02 58.37 -25.53
CA ALA A 17 -63.16 57.04 -26.11
C ALA A 17 -62.89 57.08 -27.62
N GLY A 18 -63.43 58.07 -28.34
CA GLY A 18 -63.17 58.24 -29.77
C GLY A 18 -61.70 58.50 -30.10
N VAL A 19 -61.02 59.35 -29.30
CA VAL A 19 -59.57 59.59 -29.45
C VAL A 19 -58.77 58.32 -29.15
N ALA A 20 -59.13 57.58 -28.11
CA ALA A 20 -58.46 56.32 -27.77
C ALA A 20 -58.64 55.26 -28.86
N ASP A 21 -59.83 55.14 -29.46
CA ASP A 21 -60.09 54.23 -30.58
C ASP A 21 -59.28 54.62 -31.83
N GLN A 22 -59.17 55.93 -32.10
CA GLN A 22 -58.32 56.43 -33.19
C GLN A 22 -56.85 56.07 -32.96
N GLN A 23 -56.33 56.33 -31.76
CA GLN A 23 -54.96 56.00 -31.40
C GLN A 23 -54.70 54.49 -31.47
N LEU A 24 -55.66 53.67 -31.03
CA LEU A 24 -55.57 52.21 -31.13
C LEU A 24 -55.52 51.76 -32.60
N SER A 25 -56.34 52.36 -33.46
CA SER A 25 -56.36 52.05 -34.89
C SER A 25 -55.06 52.45 -35.58
N GLU A 26 -54.49 53.61 -35.25
CA GLU A 26 -53.19 54.08 -35.75
C GLU A 26 -52.05 53.17 -35.31
N GLN A 27 -52.06 52.73 -34.05
CA GLN A 27 -51.06 51.79 -33.56
C GLN A 27 -51.16 50.43 -34.25
N ARG A 28 -52.37 49.92 -34.50
CA ARG A 28 -52.58 48.66 -35.23
C ARG A 28 -52.08 48.73 -36.66
N SER A 29 -52.39 49.80 -37.38
CA SER A 29 -51.93 49.97 -38.76
C SER A 29 -50.41 50.13 -38.85
N ALA A 30 -49.80 50.85 -37.90
CA ALA A 30 -48.34 50.93 -37.79
C ALA A 30 -47.71 49.55 -37.52
N LEU A 31 -48.32 48.74 -36.65
CA LEU A 31 -47.86 47.38 -36.35
C LEU A 31 -47.94 46.49 -37.59
N GLU A 32 -49.07 46.50 -38.31
CA GLU A 32 -49.23 45.74 -39.56
C GLU A 32 -48.22 46.14 -40.63
N LEU A 33 -47.90 47.43 -40.74
CA LEU A 33 -46.90 47.92 -41.68
C LEU A 33 -45.52 47.34 -41.37
N LEU A 34 -45.12 47.35 -40.10
CA LEU A 34 -43.85 46.78 -39.64
C LEU A 34 -43.76 45.27 -39.95
N TYR A 35 -44.84 44.52 -39.76
CA TYR A 35 -44.89 43.08 -40.11
C TYR A 35 -44.79 42.84 -41.61
N ARG A 36 -45.46 43.65 -42.44
CA ARG A 36 -45.34 43.58 -43.91
C ARG A 36 -43.94 43.95 -44.40
N GLU A 37 -43.33 44.99 -43.83
CA GLU A 37 -41.97 45.40 -44.18
C GLU A 37 -40.93 44.35 -43.78
N ALA A 38 -41.18 43.62 -42.69
CA ALA A 38 -40.37 42.49 -42.26
C ALA A 38 -40.68 41.18 -43.00
N ASP A 39 -41.64 41.19 -43.94
CA ASP A 39 -42.13 40.03 -44.70
C ASP A 39 -42.48 38.84 -43.79
N CYS A 40 -43.12 39.12 -42.64
CA CYS A 40 -43.42 38.10 -41.64
C CYS A 40 -44.81 38.28 -41.01
N GLU A 41 -45.49 37.16 -40.77
CA GLU A 41 -46.75 37.15 -40.04
C GLU A 41 -46.51 37.07 -38.53
N VAL A 42 -47.33 37.79 -37.75
CA VAL A 42 -47.23 37.85 -36.28
C VAL A 42 -47.27 36.46 -35.65
N GLU A 43 -48.16 35.62 -36.16
CA GLU A 43 -48.36 34.25 -35.69
C GLU A 43 -47.12 33.40 -35.99
N ALA A 44 -46.57 33.51 -37.19
CA ALA A 44 -45.34 32.81 -37.59
C ALA A 44 -44.13 33.20 -36.72
N VAL A 45 -43.95 34.49 -36.40
CA VAL A 45 -42.88 34.95 -35.49
C VAL A 45 -43.08 34.40 -34.08
N THR A 46 -44.32 34.40 -33.60
CA THR A 46 -44.65 33.91 -32.25
C THR A 46 -44.41 32.41 -32.14
N GLU A 47 -44.84 31.63 -33.12
CA GLU A 47 -44.56 30.20 -33.23
C GLU A 47 -43.06 29.93 -33.30
N GLN A 48 -42.32 30.70 -34.09
CA GLN A 48 -40.88 30.53 -34.24
C GLN A 48 -40.12 30.82 -32.93
N VAL A 49 -40.55 31.84 -32.17
CA VAL A 49 -40.00 32.11 -30.83
C VAL A 49 -40.31 30.96 -29.86
N GLN A 50 -41.51 30.36 -29.92
CA GLN A 50 -41.85 29.20 -29.09
C GLN A 50 -40.99 27.97 -29.44
N ILE A 51 -40.82 27.69 -30.73
CA ILE A 51 -39.97 26.59 -31.22
C ILE A 51 -38.52 26.81 -30.75
N LEU A 52 -37.96 28.00 -30.97
CA LEU A 52 -36.60 28.32 -30.53
C LEU A 52 -36.45 28.23 -29.00
N GLY A 53 -37.48 28.65 -28.25
CA GLY A 53 -37.53 28.48 -26.79
C GLY A 53 -37.46 27.02 -26.37
N SER A 54 -38.22 26.14 -27.03
CA SER A 54 -38.19 24.70 -26.77
C SER A 54 -36.84 24.06 -27.11
N LEU A 55 -36.27 24.41 -28.27
CA LEU A 55 -34.95 23.94 -28.71
C LEU A 55 -33.84 24.39 -27.75
N LEU A 56 -33.89 25.63 -27.28
CA LEU A 56 -32.93 26.15 -26.30
C LEU A 56 -33.06 25.41 -24.96
N GLN A 57 -34.29 25.14 -24.51
CA GLN A 57 -34.52 24.39 -23.28
C GLN A 57 -33.95 22.96 -23.39
N ASP A 58 -34.16 22.29 -24.52
CA ASP A 58 -33.66 20.94 -24.74
C ASP A 58 -32.14 20.92 -24.90
N ASN A 59 -31.56 21.91 -25.58
CA ASN A 59 -30.11 22.05 -25.68
C ASN A 59 -29.46 22.25 -24.29
N ARG A 60 -30.08 23.05 -23.41
CA ARG A 60 -29.62 23.21 -22.02
C ARG A 60 -29.72 21.91 -21.22
N LYS A 61 -30.74 21.07 -21.45
CA LYS A 61 -30.83 19.75 -20.81
C LYS A 61 -29.70 18.84 -21.29
N GLN A 62 -29.45 18.80 -22.60
CA GLN A 62 -28.36 18.01 -23.19
C GLN A 62 -27.00 18.46 -22.68
N GLN A 63 -26.76 19.78 -22.59
CA GLN A 63 -25.52 20.32 -22.05
C GLN A 63 -25.29 19.84 -20.61
N ARG A 64 -26.30 19.90 -19.74
CA ARG A 64 -26.19 19.42 -18.35
C ARG A 64 -25.87 17.92 -18.28
N ALA A 65 -26.51 17.13 -19.13
CA ALA A 65 -26.23 15.69 -19.20
C ALA A 65 -24.78 15.42 -19.65
N PHE A 66 -24.24 16.20 -20.59
CA PHE A 66 -22.85 16.07 -21.01
C PHE A 66 -21.86 16.50 -19.92
N GLU A 67 -22.15 17.57 -19.19
CA GLU A 67 -21.35 18.01 -18.04
C GLU A 67 -21.32 16.95 -16.93
N GLU A 68 -22.46 16.30 -16.67
CA GLU A 68 -22.54 15.18 -15.73
C GLU A 68 -21.73 13.96 -16.19
N LEU A 69 -21.86 13.58 -17.47
CA LEU A 69 -21.08 12.49 -18.06
C LEU A 69 -19.57 12.77 -17.99
N THR A 70 -19.16 14.01 -18.24
CA THR A 70 -17.75 14.42 -18.14
C THR A 70 -17.24 14.28 -16.71
N ARG A 71 -18.04 14.66 -15.70
CA ARG A 71 -17.68 14.48 -14.28
C ARG A 71 -17.57 13.00 -13.89
N LEU A 72 -18.54 12.18 -14.31
CA LEU A 72 -18.52 10.74 -14.06
C LEU A 72 -17.30 10.07 -14.70
N TRP A 73 -16.96 10.46 -15.93
CA TRP A 73 -15.79 9.94 -16.61
C TRP A 73 -14.48 10.33 -15.91
N ALA A 74 -14.36 11.58 -15.45
CA ALA A 74 -13.20 11.99 -14.66
C ALA A 74 -13.09 11.20 -13.34
N SER A 75 -14.22 10.95 -12.66
CA SER A 75 -14.25 10.11 -11.46
C SER A 75 -13.84 8.66 -11.77
N GLN A 76 -14.28 8.10 -12.90
CA GLN A 76 -13.88 6.76 -13.32
C GLN A 76 -12.37 6.67 -13.54
N GLN A 77 -11.77 7.66 -14.19
CA GLN A 77 -10.32 7.69 -14.40
C GLN A 77 -9.53 7.76 -13.10
N ASP A 78 -10.01 8.51 -12.11
CA ASP A 78 -9.37 8.58 -10.80
C ASP A 78 -9.44 7.22 -10.08
N LEU A 79 -10.60 6.55 -10.14
CA LEU A 79 -10.76 5.20 -9.60
C LEU A 79 -9.86 4.17 -10.31
N ASP A 80 -9.76 4.23 -11.63
CA ASP A 80 -8.89 3.33 -12.41
C ASP A 80 -7.41 3.54 -12.02
N ARG A 81 -6.99 4.79 -11.78
CA ARG A 81 -5.65 5.10 -11.29
C ARG A 81 -5.41 4.56 -9.89
N GLN A 82 -6.33 4.79 -8.96
CA GLN A 82 -6.23 4.27 -7.59
C GLN A 82 -6.18 2.73 -7.58
N LEU A 83 -6.96 2.08 -8.44
CA LEU A 83 -6.95 0.63 -8.58
C LEU A 83 -5.61 0.12 -9.10
N ALA A 84 -5.02 0.80 -10.09
CA ALA A 84 -3.69 0.46 -10.60
C ALA A 84 -2.62 0.60 -9.50
N ASP A 85 -2.64 1.70 -8.74
CA ASP A 85 -1.70 1.94 -7.63
C ASP A 85 -1.83 0.87 -6.53
N LEU A 86 -3.07 0.53 -6.13
CA LEU A 86 -3.33 -0.54 -5.16
C LEU A 86 -2.89 -1.92 -5.67
N THR A 87 -3.12 -2.21 -6.95
CA THR A 87 -2.68 -3.47 -7.57
C THR A 87 -1.15 -3.59 -7.55
N GLN A 88 -0.44 -2.50 -7.83
CA GLN A 88 1.02 -2.47 -7.77
C GLN A 88 1.53 -2.66 -6.33
N GLN A 89 0.91 -2.00 -5.34
CA GLN A 89 1.24 -2.18 -3.93
C GLN A 89 1.01 -3.62 -3.47
N GLN A 90 -0.13 -4.23 -3.86
CA GLN A 90 -0.43 -5.62 -3.55
C GLN A 90 0.60 -6.57 -4.15
N GLN A 91 0.99 -6.37 -5.42
CA GLN A 91 2.02 -7.19 -6.08
C GLN A 91 3.37 -7.06 -5.37
N SER A 92 3.78 -5.84 -5.01
CA SER A 92 5.03 -5.61 -4.26
C SER A 92 5.02 -6.29 -2.91
N ALA A 93 3.93 -6.15 -2.14
CA ALA A 93 3.79 -6.78 -0.83
C ALA A 93 3.79 -8.32 -0.95
N GLN A 94 3.15 -8.86 -1.98
CA GLN A 94 3.14 -10.30 -2.25
C GLN A 94 4.55 -10.83 -2.58
N GLN A 95 5.29 -10.15 -3.46
CA GLN A 95 6.67 -10.51 -3.78
C GLN A 95 7.57 -10.45 -2.54
N GLN A 96 7.45 -9.39 -1.73
CA GLN A 96 8.21 -9.28 -0.48
C GLN A 96 7.87 -10.41 0.49
N ARG A 97 6.59 -10.79 0.61
CA ARG A 97 6.15 -11.90 1.45
C ARG A 97 6.72 -13.24 0.96
N GLU A 98 6.72 -13.48 -0.34
CA GLU A 98 7.30 -14.69 -0.94
C GLU A 98 8.82 -14.77 -0.69
N GLN A 99 9.54 -13.65 -0.85
CA GLN A 99 10.97 -13.57 -0.56
C GLN A 99 11.25 -13.87 0.92
N LEU A 100 10.60 -13.16 1.85
CA LEU A 100 10.79 -13.37 3.29
C LEU A 100 10.44 -14.80 3.73
N ASN A 101 9.41 -15.41 3.14
CA ASN A 101 9.05 -16.80 3.43
C ASN A 101 10.12 -17.78 2.94
N SER A 102 10.65 -17.57 1.73
CA SER A 102 11.74 -18.39 1.19
C SER A 102 13.02 -18.28 2.03
N GLU A 103 13.35 -17.07 2.48
CA GLU A 103 14.51 -16.83 3.35
C GLU A 103 14.29 -17.43 4.73
N GLY A 104 13.10 -17.29 5.31
CA GLY A 104 12.73 -17.90 6.58
C GLY A 104 12.81 -19.43 6.55
N LEU A 105 12.38 -20.07 5.45
CA LEU A 105 12.53 -21.52 5.27
C LEU A 105 14.01 -21.91 5.22
N ARG A 106 14.83 -21.18 4.46
CA ARG A 106 16.27 -21.44 4.36
C ARG A 106 16.96 -21.33 5.72
N VAL A 107 16.73 -20.22 6.45
CA VAL A 107 17.34 -20.01 7.78
C VAL A 107 16.86 -21.06 8.79
N ARG A 108 15.61 -21.51 8.71
CA ARG A 108 15.11 -22.61 9.55
C ARG A 108 15.85 -23.92 9.28
N ASP A 109 16.07 -24.26 8.01
CA ASP A 109 16.76 -25.48 7.63
C ASP A 109 18.25 -25.41 8.02
N GLU A 110 18.90 -24.26 7.82
CA GLU A 110 20.27 -23.98 8.29
C GLU A 110 20.39 -24.08 9.82
N LEU A 111 19.44 -23.52 10.57
CA LEU A 111 19.39 -23.60 12.03
C LEU A 111 19.26 -25.05 12.49
N THR A 112 18.42 -25.85 11.84
CA THR A 112 18.25 -27.27 12.15
C THR A 112 19.57 -28.02 11.99
N VAL A 113 20.31 -27.75 10.92
CA VAL A 113 21.64 -28.35 10.68
C VAL A 113 22.65 -27.88 11.72
N ALA A 114 22.66 -26.59 12.09
CA ALA A 114 23.55 -26.06 13.10
C ALA A 114 23.30 -26.65 14.49
N GLU A 115 22.04 -26.82 14.90
CA GLU A 115 21.64 -27.46 16.16
C GLU A 115 22.07 -28.93 16.22
N GLN A 116 21.90 -29.66 15.11
CA GLN A 116 22.38 -31.04 14.99
C GLN A 116 23.91 -31.11 15.07
N THR A 117 24.59 -30.20 14.37
CA THR A 117 26.05 -30.11 14.38
C THR A 117 26.57 -29.84 15.79
N LEU A 118 26.00 -28.86 16.49
CA LEU A 118 26.33 -28.57 17.89
C LEU A 118 26.13 -29.79 18.80
N THR A 119 25.03 -30.52 18.62
CA THR A 119 24.74 -31.72 19.40
C THR A 119 25.79 -32.81 19.17
N VAL A 120 26.15 -33.06 17.91
CA VAL A 120 27.18 -34.05 17.54
C VAL A 120 28.56 -33.62 18.03
N THR A 121 28.93 -32.35 17.89
CA THR A 121 30.20 -31.80 18.39
C THR A 121 30.31 -31.98 19.90
N ARG A 122 29.27 -31.65 20.67
CA ARG A 122 29.25 -31.87 22.13
C ARG A 122 29.46 -33.34 22.50
N GLN A 123 28.74 -34.25 21.84
CA GLN A 123 28.87 -35.69 22.09
C GLN A 123 30.27 -36.22 21.73
N LEU A 124 30.86 -35.74 20.63
CA LEU A 124 32.20 -36.12 20.21
C LEU A 124 33.26 -35.65 21.21
N LEU A 125 33.20 -34.36 21.59
CA LEU A 125 34.12 -33.76 22.56
C LEU A 125 34.01 -34.45 23.93
N GLU A 126 32.79 -34.76 24.39
CA GLU A 126 32.60 -35.51 25.64
C GLU A 126 33.25 -36.90 25.58
N ARG A 127 33.05 -37.64 24.49
CA ARG A 127 33.70 -38.95 24.28
C ARG A 127 35.23 -38.84 24.23
N GLN A 128 35.76 -37.81 23.58
CA GLN A 128 37.20 -37.54 23.52
C GLN A 128 37.76 -37.22 24.92
N ARG A 129 37.07 -36.39 25.71
CA ARG A 129 37.44 -36.07 27.08
C ARG A 129 37.48 -37.31 27.97
N LEU A 130 36.47 -38.18 27.87
CA LEU A 130 36.42 -39.46 28.60
C LEU A 130 37.52 -40.45 28.18
N ALA A 131 37.77 -40.57 26.87
CA ALA A 131 38.83 -41.44 26.36
C ALA A 131 40.22 -40.93 26.79
N ARG A 132 40.42 -39.60 26.78
CA ARG A 132 41.65 -38.96 27.24
C ARG A 132 41.88 -39.19 28.74
N SER A 133 40.86 -39.00 29.58
CA SER A 133 41.00 -39.23 31.02
C SER A 133 41.25 -40.69 31.36
N ALA A 134 40.59 -41.64 30.69
CA ALA A 134 40.82 -43.07 30.87
C ALA A 134 42.25 -43.48 30.47
N SER A 135 42.71 -43.03 29.30
CA SER A 135 44.08 -43.30 28.82
C SER A 135 45.15 -42.68 29.74
N VAL A 136 44.92 -41.46 30.22
CA VAL A 136 45.82 -40.78 31.16
C VAL A 136 45.93 -41.55 32.48
N GLU A 137 44.81 -42.04 33.02
CA GLU A 137 44.82 -42.80 34.28
C GLU A 137 45.49 -44.17 34.11
N GLU A 138 45.25 -44.88 33.01
CA GLU A 138 45.92 -46.15 32.69
C GLU A 138 47.44 -45.99 32.53
N LEU A 139 47.88 -44.92 31.86
CA LEU A 139 49.30 -44.58 31.72
C LEU A 139 49.94 -44.22 33.07
N ARG A 140 49.19 -43.57 33.96
CA ARG A 140 49.67 -43.17 35.29
C ARG A 140 49.94 -44.36 36.20
N VAL A 141 49.15 -45.43 36.12
CA VAL A 141 49.34 -46.67 36.89
C VAL A 141 50.63 -47.41 36.51
N GLN A 142 51.16 -47.18 35.30
CA GLN A 142 52.35 -47.86 34.79
C GLN A 142 53.66 -47.09 35.03
N LEU A 143 53.59 -45.86 35.57
CA LEU A 143 54.74 -45.01 35.83
C LEU A 143 55.33 -45.30 37.23
N GLN A 144 56.66 -45.40 37.30
CA GLN A 144 57.43 -45.46 38.55
C GLN A 144 58.17 -44.14 38.74
N ASP A 145 58.14 -43.59 39.96
CA ASP A 145 58.84 -42.34 40.27
C ASP A 145 60.36 -42.49 40.05
N ASP A 146 60.99 -41.41 39.54
CA ASP A 146 62.44 -41.26 39.29
C ASP A 146 63.07 -42.19 38.22
N GLN A 147 62.28 -42.86 37.36
CA GLN A 147 62.81 -43.61 36.21
C GLN A 147 62.67 -42.85 34.87
N PRO A 148 63.71 -42.88 34.01
CA PRO A 148 63.64 -42.27 32.68
C PRO A 148 62.53 -42.93 31.85
N CYS A 149 61.77 -42.12 31.11
CA CYS A 149 60.60 -42.58 30.37
C CYS A 149 60.99 -43.71 29.38
N PRO A 150 60.31 -44.87 29.39
CA PRO A 150 60.67 -46.02 28.57
C PRO A 150 60.51 -45.78 27.05
N VAL A 151 59.80 -44.71 26.67
CA VAL A 151 59.55 -44.37 25.26
C VAL A 151 60.62 -43.44 24.68
N CYS A 152 61.11 -42.46 25.45
CA CYS A 152 62.06 -41.45 24.96
C CYS A 152 63.41 -41.44 25.67
N GLY A 153 63.56 -42.16 26.79
CA GLY A 153 64.78 -42.22 27.60
C GLY A 153 65.14 -40.93 28.35
N SER A 154 64.31 -39.89 28.30
CA SER A 154 64.55 -38.63 29.02
C SER A 154 64.06 -38.71 30.46
N VAL A 155 64.80 -38.05 31.36
CA VAL A 155 64.40 -37.84 32.76
C VAL A 155 63.43 -36.67 32.88
N GLU A 156 63.54 -35.68 31.99
CA GLU A 156 62.56 -34.62 31.79
C GLU A 156 61.69 -34.94 30.58
N HIS A 157 60.49 -35.47 30.83
CA HIS A 157 59.48 -35.75 29.81
C HIS A 157 58.28 -34.82 29.99
N PRO A 158 57.56 -34.39 28.92
CA PRO A 158 56.34 -33.56 29.03
C PRO A 158 55.23 -34.13 29.94
N TRP A 159 55.28 -35.42 30.28
CA TRP A 159 54.41 -36.05 31.30
C TRP A 159 54.70 -35.63 32.74
N HIS A 160 55.82 -34.94 33.01
CA HIS A 160 56.08 -34.28 34.30
C HIS A 160 55.36 -32.93 34.42
N GLN A 161 54.83 -32.39 33.31
CA GLN A 161 53.97 -31.20 33.27
C GLN A 161 52.77 -31.44 32.31
N PRO A 162 51.93 -32.45 32.58
CA PRO A 162 50.81 -32.83 31.70
C PRO A 162 49.72 -31.75 31.64
N GLU A 163 49.74 -30.83 32.60
CA GLU A 163 48.78 -29.73 32.78
C GLU A 163 48.73 -28.82 31.56
N ALA A 164 49.87 -28.40 31.00
CA ALA A 164 49.91 -27.43 29.89
C ALA A 164 49.32 -27.99 28.57
N LEU A 165 49.60 -29.26 28.26
CA LEU A 165 49.03 -29.93 27.08
C LEU A 165 47.53 -30.19 27.26
N LEU A 166 47.12 -30.66 28.44
CA LEU A 166 45.71 -30.88 28.76
C LEU A 166 44.91 -29.58 28.75
N GLU A 167 45.51 -28.49 29.23
CA GLU A 167 44.91 -27.15 29.19
C GLU A 167 44.74 -26.66 27.75
N SER A 168 45.76 -26.80 26.90
CA SER A 168 45.67 -26.44 25.48
C SER A 168 44.58 -27.24 24.73
N LEU A 169 44.49 -28.56 24.98
CA LEU A 169 43.45 -29.38 24.37
C LEU A 169 42.05 -29.03 24.91
N THR A 170 41.93 -28.70 26.19
CA THR A 170 40.65 -28.28 26.80
C THR A 170 40.20 -26.94 26.21
N GLN A 171 41.11 -25.98 26.05
CA GLN A 171 40.84 -24.72 25.35
C GLN A 171 40.41 -24.95 23.90
N HIS A 172 41.03 -25.91 23.19
CA HIS A 172 40.63 -26.27 21.83
C HIS A 172 39.19 -26.81 21.79
N ASP A 173 38.85 -27.79 22.64
CA ASP A 173 37.49 -28.34 22.74
C ASP A 173 36.46 -27.24 23.06
N ASP A 174 36.78 -26.36 24.01
CA ASP A 174 35.89 -25.27 24.40
C ASP A 174 35.69 -24.27 23.26
N ASN A 175 36.74 -23.98 22.49
CA ASN A 175 36.65 -23.14 21.29
C ASN A 175 35.80 -23.79 20.19
N GLU A 176 35.93 -25.10 19.95
CA GLU A 176 35.10 -25.82 18.97
C GLU A 176 33.63 -25.80 19.36
N GLN A 177 33.32 -26.09 20.63
CA GLN A 177 31.96 -26.04 21.14
C GLN A 177 31.39 -24.61 21.08
N ALA A 178 32.19 -23.60 21.46
CA ALA A 178 31.77 -22.20 21.42
C ALA A 178 31.51 -21.73 19.97
N SER A 179 32.30 -22.18 19.01
CA SER A 179 32.08 -21.88 17.59
C SER A 179 30.76 -22.46 17.09
N ALA A 180 30.48 -23.74 17.40
CA ALA A 180 29.22 -24.38 17.04
C ALA A 180 28.01 -23.71 17.71
N GLN A 181 28.14 -23.31 18.99
CA GLN A 181 27.08 -22.58 19.70
C GLN A 181 26.83 -21.21 19.05
N LYS A 182 27.89 -20.46 18.71
CA LYS A 182 27.78 -19.16 18.08
C LYS A 182 27.06 -19.23 16.73
N ALA A 183 27.24 -20.31 15.97
CA ALA A 183 26.52 -20.51 14.71
C ALA A 183 25.00 -20.65 14.94
N VAL A 184 24.59 -21.41 15.96
CA VAL A 184 23.18 -21.54 16.37
C VAL A 184 22.60 -20.22 16.83
N ASP A 185 23.35 -19.46 17.64
CA ASP A 185 22.90 -18.18 18.18
C ASP A 185 22.66 -17.16 17.05
N LEU A 186 23.60 -17.07 16.09
CA LEU A 186 23.50 -16.17 14.95
C LEU A 186 22.30 -16.50 14.04
N LEU A 187 22.08 -17.78 13.75
CA LEU A 187 20.92 -18.22 12.96
C LEU A 187 19.60 -18.00 13.71
N THR A 188 19.61 -18.14 15.04
CA THR A 188 18.45 -17.85 15.89
C THR A 188 18.08 -16.37 15.85
N GLU A 189 19.08 -15.49 15.91
CA GLU A 189 18.89 -14.04 15.79
C GLU A 189 18.33 -13.67 14.41
N GLN A 190 18.94 -14.19 13.33
CA GLN A 190 18.46 -13.97 11.96
C GLN A 190 17.01 -14.42 11.78
N ARG A 191 16.64 -15.60 12.30
CA ARG A 191 15.26 -16.09 12.27
C ARG A 191 14.30 -15.16 13.00
N ASN A 192 14.70 -14.59 14.13
CA ASN A 192 13.85 -13.67 14.89
C ASN A 192 13.67 -12.35 14.13
N GLN A 193 14.72 -11.81 13.52
CA GLN A 193 14.65 -10.63 12.66
C GLN A 193 13.71 -10.84 11.46
N LEU A 194 13.81 -12.00 10.79
CA LEU A 194 12.90 -12.34 9.68
C LEU A 194 11.45 -12.46 10.14
N ARG A 195 11.19 -12.97 11.35
CA ARG A 195 9.84 -13.03 11.92
C ARG A 195 9.24 -11.64 12.17
N GLU A 196 10.04 -10.70 12.66
CA GLU A 196 9.62 -9.31 12.84
C GLU A 196 9.30 -8.65 11.49
N GLN A 197 10.16 -8.85 10.50
CA GLN A 197 9.93 -8.33 9.15
C GLN A 197 8.66 -8.89 8.50
N VAL A 198 8.39 -10.19 8.65
CA VAL A 198 7.14 -10.81 8.18
C VAL A 198 5.93 -10.24 8.92
N GLY A 199 6.03 -10.03 10.24
CA GLY A 199 4.98 -9.39 11.03
C GLY A 199 4.62 -7.98 10.53
N GLY A 200 5.61 -7.21 10.10
CA GLY A 200 5.42 -5.87 9.54
C GLY A 200 4.82 -5.82 8.13
N VAL A 201 4.86 -6.90 7.36
CA VAL A 201 4.25 -7.00 6.02
C VAL A 201 2.79 -7.48 6.07
N ILE A 202 2.39 -8.12 7.17
CA ILE A 202 1.03 -8.65 7.38
C ILE A 202 0.13 -7.65 8.14
N ALA A 203 0.72 -6.71 8.89
CA ALA A 203 0.02 -5.65 9.62
C ALA A 203 -0.39 -4.48 8.71
#